data_AF-A0A919PSU9-F1
#
_entry.id   AF-A0A919PSU9-F1
#
_cell.length_a   1.000
_cell.length_b   1.000
_cell.length_c   1.000
_cell.angle_alpha   90.00
_cell.angle_beta   90.00
_cell.angle_gamma   90.00
#
_symmetry.space_group_name_H-M   'P 1'
#
loop_
_entity.id
_entity.type
_entity.pdbx_description
1 polymer ?
#
loop_
_entity_poly.entity_id
_entity_poly.type
_entity_poly.pdbx_seq_one_letter_code
_entity_poly.pdbx_strand_id
1 'polypeptide(L)'
;MTEPCQQETTELTEAMTPRWQEADRAVESLVAALVAAAARTADHSGRHGPRGRSRPERRPKSTRRHIAEVVRAHQLAPGLRVDRNMVAALLIGHRDLVSNPVLVVAVAEACSIIEGRKLSAKKAARMRAASLRVAKLIARAEAATPPVPAQRLDPAPLASPPADSVRDEPAQAVPAKVEPGQAVPAKVEPAQAVPAKVEPARAGAERRRHDERRGAARRRARARRDRARRRRIRRRWWLATTVLLLLVVIALLTVG
;
A
#
# COMPACT_ATOMS: atom_id res chain seq x y z
N MET A 1 -13.50 22.24 -45.52
CA MET A 1 -12.96 20.95 -46.00
C MET A 1 -11.54 20.85 -45.48
N THR A 2 -11.32 20.14 -44.37
CA THR A 2 -10.01 19.64 -43.89
C THR A 2 -10.26 18.93 -42.57
N GLU A 3 -10.37 17.61 -42.59
CA GLU A 3 -10.01 16.73 -41.48
C GLU A 3 -9.59 15.37 -42.04
N PRO A 4 -8.31 15.02 -41.94
CA PRO A 4 -7.95 13.65 -41.58
C PRO A 4 -6.72 13.61 -40.66
N CYS A 5 -6.86 13.18 -39.39
CA CYS A 5 -5.69 12.88 -38.54
C CYS A 5 -5.96 11.92 -37.37
N GLN A 6 -6.98 11.06 -37.44
CA GLN A 6 -7.31 10.15 -36.32
C GLN A 6 -7.13 8.64 -36.60
N GLN A 7 -6.63 8.25 -37.77
CA GLN A 7 -6.53 6.81 -38.12
C GLN A 7 -5.20 6.15 -37.72
N GLU A 8 -4.10 6.89 -37.54
CA GLU A 8 -2.78 6.30 -37.26
C GLU A 8 -2.62 5.78 -35.81
N THR A 9 -3.37 6.31 -34.84
CA THR A 9 -3.18 5.89 -33.44
C THR A 9 -3.81 4.52 -33.14
N THR A 10 -4.77 4.07 -33.95
CA THR A 10 -5.48 2.80 -33.74
C THR A 10 -4.66 1.58 -34.18
N GLU A 11 -3.86 1.68 -35.24
CA GLU A 11 -3.07 0.54 -35.73
C GLU A 11 -1.91 0.17 -34.80
N LEU A 12 -1.36 1.13 -34.05
CA LEU A 12 -0.26 0.86 -33.11
C LEU A 12 -0.70 0.07 -31.87
N THR A 13 -1.98 0.17 -31.49
CA THR A 13 -2.58 -0.66 -30.44
C THR A 13 -2.96 -2.06 -30.92
N GLU A 14 -3.21 -2.25 -32.22
CA GLU A 14 -3.67 -3.52 -32.78
C GLU A 14 -2.55 -4.57 -32.89
N ALA A 15 -1.29 -4.14 -32.82
CA ALA A 15 -0.13 -5.02 -32.74
C ALA A 15 0.40 -5.23 -31.31
N MET A 16 -0.40 -5.03 -30.25
CA MET A 16 -0.03 -5.60 -28.95
C MET A 16 0.09 -7.11 -29.11
N THR A 17 1.34 -7.59 -29.12
CA THR A 17 1.66 -8.99 -29.39
C THR A 17 0.75 -9.91 -28.55
N PRO A 18 0.15 -10.97 -29.14
CA PRO A 18 -0.82 -11.86 -28.46
C PRO A 18 -0.28 -12.47 -27.16
N ARG A 19 1.03 -12.39 -26.94
CA ARG A 19 1.75 -12.86 -25.76
C ARG A 19 1.50 -11.99 -24.52
N TRP A 20 1.44 -10.66 -24.66
CA TRP A 20 1.11 -9.76 -23.53
C TRP A 20 -0.36 -9.86 -23.14
N GLN A 21 -1.24 -10.23 -24.07
CA GLN A 21 -2.67 -10.36 -23.84
C GLN A 21 -3.02 -11.43 -22.78
N GLU A 22 -2.29 -12.56 -22.73
CA GLU A 22 -2.52 -13.57 -21.69
C GLU A 22 -2.12 -13.05 -20.29
N ALA A 23 -1.00 -12.34 -20.21
CA ALA A 23 -0.52 -11.74 -18.97
C ALA A 23 -1.52 -10.69 -18.45
N ASP A 24 -1.99 -9.81 -19.33
CA ASP A 24 -2.93 -8.74 -18.97
C ASP A 24 -4.29 -9.31 -18.53
N ARG A 25 -4.84 -10.31 -19.23
CA ARG A 25 -6.06 -11.01 -18.77
C ARG A 25 -5.89 -11.66 -17.41
N ALA A 26 -4.72 -12.24 -17.14
CA ALA A 26 -4.43 -12.85 -15.83
C ALA A 26 -4.32 -11.80 -14.71
N VAL A 27 -3.69 -10.65 -14.99
CA VAL A 27 -3.63 -9.49 -14.09
C VAL A 27 -5.04 -8.98 -13.81
N GLU A 28 -5.83 -8.70 -14.84
CA GLU A 28 -7.20 -8.20 -14.73
C GLU A 28 -8.07 -9.13 -13.88
N SER A 29 -8.03 -10.44 -14.13
CA SER A 29 -8.79 -11.42 -13.36
C SER A 29 -8.43 -11.41 -11.87
N LEU A 30 -7.14 -11.34 -11.54
CA LEU A 30 -6.66 -11.29 -10.16
C LEU A 30 -7.01 -9.96 -9.48
N VAL A 31 -6.85 -8.85 -10.18
CA VAL A 31 -7.19 -7.50 -9.70
C VAL A 31 -8.70 -7.37 -9.48
N ALA A 32 -9.53 -7.87 -10.39
CA ALA A 32 -10.98 -7.88 -10.24
C ALA A 32 -11.40 -8.63 -8.96
N ALA A 33 -10.78 -9.78 -8.67
CA ALA A 33 -11.04 -10.53 -7.44
C ALA A 33 -10.64 -9.74 -6.17
N LEU A 34 -9.53 -9.00 -6.21
CA LEU A 34 -9.06 -8.14 -5.12
C LEU A 34 -9.97 -6.91 -4.93
N VAL A 35 -10.35 -6.24 -6.01
CA VAL A 35 -11.25 -5.08 -6.01
C VAL A 35 -12.62 -5.49 -5.47
N ALA A 36 -13.16 -6.64 -5.89
CA ALA A 36 -14.40 -7.17 -5.34
C ALA A 36 -14.30 -7.46 -3.83
N ALA A 37 -13.14 -7.93 -3.35
CA ALA A 37 -12.89 -8.09 -1.92
C ALA A 37 -12.81 -6.75 -1.18
N ALA A 38 -12.11 -5.77 -1.74
CA ALA A 38 -12.02 -4.43 -1.17
C ALA A 38 -13.39 -3.73 -1.13
N ALA A 39 -14.23 -3.89 -2.17
CA ALA A 39 -15.57 -3.32 -2.21
C ALA A 39 -16.45 -3.83 -1.07
N ARG A 40 -16.48 -5.16 -0.84
CA ARG A 40 -17.21 -5.76 0.29
C ARG A 40 -16.76 -5.23 1.65
N THR A 41 -15.48 -4.91 1.81
CA THR A 41 -14.96 -4.32 3.05
C THR A 41 -15.48 -2.91 3.28
N ALA A 42 -15.66 -2.13 2.21
CA ALA A 42 -16.21 -0.78 2.29
C ALA A 42 -17.67 -0.84 2.78
N ASP A 43 -18.47 -1.75 2.23
CA ASP A 43 -19.88 -1.95 2.64
C ASP A 43 -20.01 -2.38 4.10
N HIS A 44 -19.13 -3.27 4.56
CA HIS A 44 -19.15 -3.76 5.94
C HIS A 44 -18.81 -2.65 6.94
N SER A 45 -17.89 -1.76 6.58
CA SER A 45 -17.48 -0.63 7.43
C SER A 45 -18.60 0.40 7.65
N GLY A 46 -19.54 0.53 6.70
CA GLY A 46 -20.69 1.44 6.81
C GLY A 46 -21.79 0.96 7.75
N ARG A 47 -21.98 -0.37 7.91
CA ARG A 47 -23.15 -0.94 8.60
C ARG A 47 -22.99 -1.10 10.12
N HIS A 48 -21.78 -1.04 10.66
CA HIS A 48 -21.52 -1.26 12.09
C HIS A 48 -21.36 0.03 12.94
N GLY A 49 -21.90 1.15 12.47
CA GLY A 49 -22.09 2.32 13.33
C GLY A 49 -23.05 1.99 14.48
N PRO A 50 -22.70 2.25 15.77
CA PRO A 50 -23.63 2.05 16.87
C PRO A 50 -24.88 2.90 16.64
N ARG A 51 -26.03 2.24 16.48
CA ARG A 51 -27.34 2.88 16.36
C ARG A 51 -27.52 3.87 17.53
N GLY A 52 -27.79 5.14 17.24
CA GLY A 52 -28.21 6.12 18.23
C GLY A 52 -27.29 7.32 18.48
N ARG A 53 -26.20 7.51 17.73
CA ARG A 53 -25.52 8.82 17.68
C ARG A 53 -25.21 9.19 16.25
N SER A 54 -25.82 10.27 15.78
CA SER A 54 -25.44 11.05 14.60
C SER A 54 -23.99 11.49 14.78
N ARG A 55 -23.07 10.59 14.45
CA ARG A 55 -21.65 10.84 14.52
C ARG A 55 -21.33 11.77 13.36
N PRO A 56 -20.59 12.87 13.60
CA PRO A 56 -20.17 13.75 12.52
C PRO A 56 -19.53 12.89 11.46
N GLU A 57 -19.95 13.13 10.23
CA GLU A 57 -19.65 12.47 8.98
C GLU A 57 -18.13 12.39 8.78
N ARG A 58 -17.47 11.53 9.55
CA ARG A 58 -16.07 11.21 9.36
C ARG A 58 -16.06 10.37 8.10
N ARG A 59 -15.85 11.05 6.97
CA ARG A 59 -15.62 10.45 5.66
C ARG A 59 -14.88 9.14 5.89
N PRO A 60 -15.47 7.99 5.49
CA PRO A 60 -14.84 6.70 5.71
C PRO A 60 -13.40 6.83 5.22
N LYS A 61 -12.44 6.62 6.13
CA LYS A 61 -11.02 6.68 5.77
C LYS A 61 -10.87 5.80 4.54
N SER A 62 -10.46 6.38 3.41
CA SER A 62 -10.39 5.68 2.11
C SER A 62 -9.99 4.22 2.31
N THR A 63 -10.79 3.29 1.79
CA THR A 63 -10.68 1.84 2.03
C THR A 63 -9.23 1.36 1.90
N ARG A 64 -8.49 1.93 0.95
CA ARG A 64 -7.06 1.70 0.69
C ARG A 64 -6.16 2.01 1.90
N ARG A 65 -6.33 3.18 2.54
CA ARG A 65 -5.57 3.57 3.74
C ARG A 65 -5.88 2.64 4.91
N HIS A 66 -7.15 2.24 5.05
CA HIS A 66 -7.55 1.32 6.10
C HIS A 66 -6.93 -0.07 5.90
N ILE A 67 -6.98 -0.61 4.68
CA ILE A 67 -6.32 -1.87 4.30
C ILE A 67 -4.81 -1.80 4.62
N ALA A 68 -4.10 -0.76 4.19
CA ALA A 68 -2.67 -0.61 4.47
C ALA A 68 -2.36 -0.48 5.98
N GLU A 69 -3.25 0.13 6.76
CA GLU A 69 -3.14 0.18 8.23
C GLU A 69 -3.30 -1.21 8.85
N VAL A 70 -4.27 -2.01 8.37
CA VAL A 70 -4.51 -3.39 8.82
C VAL A 70 -3.33 -4.31 8.47
N VAL A 71 -2.81 -4.25 7.24
CA VAL A 71 -1.63 -5.03 6.82
C VAL A 71 -0.44 -4.78 7.74
N ARG A 72 -0.16 -3.51 8.06
CA ARG A 72 0.94 -3.14 8.98
C ARG A 72 0.66 -3.55 10.42
N ALA A 73 -0.55 -3.33 10.93
CA ALA A 73 -0.92 -3.65 12.30
C ALA A 73 -0.83 -5.16 12.60
N HIS A 74 -1.13 -5.99 11.60
CA HIS A 74 -1.11 -7.45 11.71
C HIS A 74 0.16 -8.10 11.15
N GLN A 75 1.13 -7.29 10.67
CA GLN A 75 2.38 -7.78 10.07
C GLN A 75 2.16 -8.83 8.96
N LEU A 76 1.12 -8.63 8.14
CA LEU A 76 0.71 -9.64 7.14
C LEU A 76 1.69 -9.78 5.96
N ALA A 77 2.58 -8.80 5.79
CA ALA A 77 3.62 -8.80 4.77
C ALA A 77 5.00 -8.64 5.44
N PRO A 78 5.57 -9.71 6.00
CA PRO A 78 6.87 -9.64 6.66
C PRO A 78 7.95 -9.15 5.68
N GLY A 79 8.77 -8.19 6.12
CA GLY A 79 9.83 -7.60 5.30
C GLY A 79 9.37 -6.55 4.27
N LEU A 80 8.06 -6.36 4.06
CA LEU A 80 7.53 -5.42 3.08
C LEU A 80 6.80 -4.25 3.75
N ARG A 81 7.24 -3.01 3.48
CA ARG A 81 6.55 -1.81 3.96
C ARG A 81 5.36 -1.49 3.08
N VAL A 82 4.18 -1.95 3.47
CA VAL A 82 2.94 -1.70 2.73
C VAL A 82 2.33 -0.34 3.11
N ASP A 83 2.22 0.56 2.13
CA ASP A 83 1.57 1.87 2.26
C ASP A 83 0.27 1.99 1.45
N ARG A 84 -0.37 3.17 1.50
CA ARG A 84 -1.62 3.44 0.78
C ARG A 84 -1.44 3.38 -0.74
N ASN A 85 -0.31 3.86 -1.25
CA ASN A 85 -0.05 3.99 -2.68
C ASN A 85 0.25 2.63 -3.28
N MET A 86 1.00 1.76 -2.58
CA MET A 86 1.19 0.37 -2.97
C MET A 86 -0.14 -0.38 -3.08
N VAL A 87 -1.03 -0.23 -2.09
CA VAL A 87 -2.37 -0.85 -2.16
C VAL A 87 -3.17 -0.27 -3.33
N ALA A 88 -3.07 1.04 -3.60
CA ALA A 88 -3.74 1.65 -4.75
C ALA A 88 -3.21 1.12 -6.08
N ALA A 89 -1.89 1.09 -6.27
CA ALA A 89 -1.24 0.60 -7.47
C ALA A 89 -1.53 -0.89 -7.71
N LEU A 90 -1.55 -1.70 -6.64
CA LEU A 90 -1.97 -3.11 -6.73
C LEU A 90 -3.43 -3.24 -7.21
N LEU A 91 -4.34 -2.42 -6.69
CA LEU A 91 -5.75 -2.45 -7.08
C LEU A 91 -6.03 -1.83 -8.47
N ILE A 92 -5.08 -1.06 -9.00
CA ILE A 92 -5.11 -0.57 -10.39
C ILE A 92 -4.55 -1.64 -11.35
N GLY A 93 -3.76 -2.59 -10.84
CA GLY A 93 -3.18 -3.68 -11.63
C GLY A 93 -1.73 -3.46 -12.04
N HIS A 94 -0.96 -2.70 -11.26
CA HIS A 94 0.47 -2.53 -11.52
C HIS A 94 1.19 -3.90 -11.52
N ARG A 95 1.76 -4.28 -12.66
CA ARG A 95 2.27 -5.64 -12.96
C ARG A 95 3.26 -6.16 -11.91
N ASP A 96 4.22 -5.32 -11.49
CA ASP A 96 5.23 -5.70 -10.47
C ASP A 96 4.62 -6.03 -9.11
N LEU A 97 3.59 -5.29 -8.71
CA LEU A 97 2.93 -5.47 -7.42
C LEU A 97 1.98 -6.68 -7.43
N VAL A 98 1.29 -6.91 -8.55
CA VAL A 98 0.41 -8.07 -8.75
C VAL A 98 1.20 -9.37 -8.80
N SER A 99 2.45 -9.31 -9.29
CA SER A 99 3.40 -10.42 -9.34
C SER A 99 4.00 -10.77 -7.97
N ASN A 100 3.80 -9.93 -6.95
CA ASN A 100 4.28 -10.20 -5.59
C ASN A 100 3.22 -10.99 -4.78
N PRO A 101 3.40 -12.30 -4.55
CA PRO A 101 2.40 -13.13 -3.88
C PRO A 101 2.22 -12.77 -2.41
N VAL A 102 3.25 -12.22 -1.75
CA VAL A 102 3.18 -11.80 -0.35
C VAL A 102 2.25 -10.60 -0.21
N LEU A 103 2.42 -9.60 -1.07
CA LEU A 103 1.58 -8.40 -1.07
C LEU A 103 0.11 -8.74 -1.40
N VAL A 104 -0.13 -9.55 -2.43
CA VAL A 104 -1.46 -9.97 -2.86
C VAL A 104 -2.22 -10.69 -1.74
N VAL A 105 -1.56 -11.65 -1.07
CA VAL A 105 -2.19 -12.37 0.06
C VAL A 105 -2.40 -11.45 1.25
N ALA A 106 -1.43 -10.61 1.60
CA ALA A 106 -1.54 -9.68 2.72
C ALA A 106 -2.73 -8.74 2.56
N VAL A 107 -2.95 -8.19 1.35
CA VAL A 107 -4.10 -7.34 1.06
C VAL A 107 -5.42 -8.12 1.15
N ALA A 108 -5.48 -9.33 0.60
CA ALA A 108 -6.68 -10.17 0.68
C ALA A 108 -7.03 -10.62 2.11
N GLU A 109 -6.01 -10.90 2.91
CA GLU A 109 -6.15 -11.25 4.32
C GLU A 109 -6.59 -10.04 5.15
N ALA A 110 -6.03 -8.85 4.88
CA ALA A 110 -6.50 -7.61 5.48
C ALA A 110 -7.97 -7.33 5.15
N CYS A 111 -8.40 -7.53 3.90
CA CYS A 111 -9.81 -7.42 3.53
C CYS A 111 -10.68 -8.40 4.35
N SER A 112 -10.24 -9.65 4.49
CA SER A 112 -10.98 -10.65 5.27
C SER A 112 -11.09 -10.26 6.74
N ILE A 113 -10.01 -9.75 7.35
CA ILE A 113 -9.98 -9.27 8.74
C ILE A 113 -10.96 -8.11 8.94
N ILE A 114 -11.04 -7.16 8.00
CA ILE A 114 -11.97 -6.02 8.06
C ILE A 114 -13.43 -6.49 8.01
N GLU A 115 -13.72 -7.52 7.21
CA GLU A 115 -15.03 -8.17 7.16
C GLU A 115 -15.32 -9.05 8.41
N GLY A 116 -14.39 -9.18 9.35
CA GLY A 116 -14.53 -10.06 10.52
C GLY A 116 -14.40 -11.55 10.20
N ARG A 117 -13.82 -11.90 9.04
CA ARG A 117 -13.62 -13.27 8.57
C ARG A 117 -12.13 -13.63 8.54
N LYS A 118 -11.84 -14.92 8.60
CA LYS A 118 -10.47 -15.43 8.36
C LYS A 118 -10.33 -15.83 6.90
N LEU A 119 -9.21 -15.46 6.27
CA LEU A 119 -8.87 -15.97 4.96
C LEU A 119 -8.55 -17.46 5.09
N SER A 120 -9.25 -18.33 4.36
CA SER A 120 -8.96 -19.76 4.43
C SER A 120 -7.60 -20.05 3.78
N ALA A 121 -6.86 -21.03 4.32
CA ALA A 121 -5.56 -21.44 3.78
C ALA A 121 -5.65 -21.81 2.29
N LYS A 122 -6.73 -22.51 1.89
CA LYS A 122 -7.01 -22.87 0.49
C LYS A 122 -7.20 -21.64 -0.41
N LYS A 123 -7.81 -20.56 0.09
CA LYS A 123 -7.98 -19.31 -0.68
C LYS A 123 -6.67 -18.52 -0.77
N ALA A 124 -5.92 -18.45 0.33
CA ALA A 124 -4.58 -17.84 0.33
C ALA A 124 -3.64 -18.54 -0.66
N ALA A 125 -3.60 -19.89 -0.65
CA ALA A 125 -2.81 -20.68 -1.59
C ALA A 125 -3.20 -20.42 -3.05
N ARG A 126 -4.51 -20.35 -3.35
CA ARG A 126 -4.99 -20.01 -4.70
C ARG A 126 -4.55 -18.62 -5.15
N MET A 127 -4.58 -17.62 -4.27
CA MET A 127 -4.12 -16.26 -4.61
C MET A 127 -2.60 -16.19 -4.82
N ARG A 128 -1.81 -16.93 -4.02
CA ARG A 128 -0.36 -17.07 -4.28
C ARG A 128 -0.10 -17.70 -5.63
N ALA A 129 -0.77 -18.81 -5.93
CA ALA A 129 -0.61 -19.50 -7.20
C ALA A 129 -1.00 -18.61 -8.40
N ALA A 130 -2.08 -17.84 -8.28
CA ALA A 130 -2.49 -16.88 -9.31
C ALA A 130 -1.44 -15.78 -9.52
N SER A 131 -0.91 -15.20 -8.45
CA SER A 131 0.15 -14.17 -8.52
C SER A 131 1.45 -14.72 -9.14
N LEU A 132 1.86 -15.93 -8.75
CA LEU A 132 3.02 -16.62 -9.36
C LEU A 132 2.79 -16.93 -10.84
N ARG A 133 1.57 -17.29 -11.25
CA ARG A 133 1.22 -17.48 -12.67
C ARG A 133 1.36 -16.17 -13.44
N VAL A 134 0.87 -15.06 -12.90
CA VAL A 134 1.04 -13.72 -13.49
C VAL A 134 2.52 -13.38 -13.67
N ALA A 135 3.34 -13.57 -12.63
CA ALA A 135 4.78 -13.34 -12.70
C ALA A 135 5.44 -14.17 -13.82
N LYS A 136 5.07 -15.45 -13.95
CA LYS A 136 5.58 -16.33 -15.01
C LYS A 136 5.15 -15.88 -16.41
N LEU A 137 3.93 -15.38 -16.58
CA LEU A 137 3.44 -14.87 -17.86
C LEU A 137 4.14 -13.57 -18.25
N ILE A 138 4.38 -12.67 -17.29
CA ILE A 138 5.14 -11.43 -17.51
C ILE A 138 6.57 -11.77 -17.93
N ALA A 139 7.26 -12.65 -17.20
CA ALA A 139 8.63 -13.06 -17.54
C ALA A 139 8.71 -13.72 -18.94
N ARG A 140 7.70 -14.49 -19.34
CA ARG A 140 7.60 -15.05 -20.70
C ARG A 140 7.38 -13.98 -21.76
N ALA A 141 6.53 -13.01 -21.49
CA ALA A 141 6.26 -11.90 -22.41
C ALA A 141 7.49 -11.00 -22.56
N GLU A 142 8.23 -10.75 -21.48
CA GLU A 142 9.49 -10.01 -21.49
C GLU A 142 10.58 -10.75 -22.27
N ALA A 143 10.79 -12.05 -22.01
CA ALA A 143 11.77 -12.85 -22.75
C ALA A 143 11.46 -12.96 -24.26
N ALA A 144 10.17 -12.86 -24.61
CA ALA A 144 9.70 -12.89 -25.98
C ALA A 144 9.73 -11.51 -26.68
N THR A 145 9.86 -10.43 -25.90
CA THR A 145 9.99 -9.08 -26.44
C THR A 145 11.46 -8.91 -26.82
N PRO A 146 11.81 -8.81 -28.11
CA PRO A 146 13.20 -8.57 -28.49
C PRO A 146 13.65 -7.31 -27.76
N PRO A 147 14.87 -7.29 -27.17
CA PRO A 147 15.38 -6.08 -26.55
C PRO A 147 15.30 -5.01 -27.62
N VAL A 148 14.51 -3.95 -27.35
CA VAL A 148 14.46 -2.80 -28.26
C VAL A 148 15.92 -2.41 -28.41
N PRO A 149 16.51 -2.56 -29.61
CA PRO A 149 17.92 -2.25 -29.81
C PRO A 149 18.05 -0.84 -29.29
N ALA A 150 18.82 -0.66 -28.21
CA ALA A 150 18.93 0.61 -27.51
C ALA A 150 19.14 1.61 -28.61
N GLN A 151 18.09 2.39 -28.93
CA GLN A 151 18.15 3.28 -30.06
C GLN A 151 19.33 4.13 -29.68
N ARG A 152 20.43 3.98 -30.44
CA ARG A 152 21.54 4.89 -30.35
C ARG A 152 20.89 6.21 -30.71
N LEU A 153 20.44 6.91 -29.68
CA LEU A 153 20.36 8.34 -29.68
C LEU A 153 21.81 8.74 -29.87
N ASP A 154 22.28 8.62 -31.12
CA ASP A 154 23.40 9.39 -31.58
C ASP A 154 23.02 10.80 -31.15
N PRO A 155 23.79 11.42 -30.25
CA PRO A 155 23.43 12.71 -29.70
C PRO A 155 23.18 13.60 -30.91
N ALA A 156 21.93 14.02 -31.09
CA ALA A 156 21.58 14.95 -32.15
C ALA A 156 22.61 16.07 -32.07
N PRO A 157 23.31 16.40 -33.17
CA PRO A 157 24.30 17.47 -33.14
C PRO A 157 23.61 18.69 -32.54
N LEU A 158 24.03 19.08 -31.34
CA LEU A 158 23.56 20.30 -30.71
C LEU A 158 24.01 21.40 -31.66
N ALA A 159 23.12 21.84 -32.54
CA ALA A 159 23.32 23.02 -33.36
C ALA A 159 23.48 24.16 -32.35
N SER A 160 24.74 24.55 -32.13
CA SER A 160 25.09 25.73 -31.37
C SER A 160 24.25 26.90 -31.90
N PRO A 161 23.60 27.68 -31.02
CA PRO A 161 22.95 28.91 -31.47
C PRO A 161 24.01 29.81 -32.14
N PRO A 162 23.65 30.56 -33.20
CA PRO A 162 24.59 31.44 -33.90
C PRO A 162 25.14 32.48 -32.92
N ALA A 163 26.45 32.44 -32.70
CA ALA A 163 27.18 33.48 -31.99
C ALA A 163 27.49 34.60 -32.97
N ASP A 164 26.90 35.77 -32.74
CA ASP A 164 27.32 37.00 -33.39
C ASP A 164 28.76 37.33 -32.96
N SER A 165 29.62 37.27 -33.98
CA SER A 165 30.96 37.81 -34.13
C SER A 165 31.41 38.89 -33.12
N VAL A 166 32.38 38.54 -32.28
CA VAL A 166 33.47 39.46 -31.91
C VAL A 166 34.79 38.72 -32.11
N ARG A 167 35.55 39.24 -33.08
CA ARG A 167 36.89 38.85 -33.48
C ARG A 167 37.87 39.57 -32.53
N ASP A 168 38.84 38.85 -31.95
CA ASP A 168 40.27 39.21 -32.06
C ASP A 168 41.22 38.26 -31.29
N GLU A 169 42.33 37.98 -31.97
CA GLU A 169 43.67 37.53 -31.56
C GLU A 169 43.95 36.11 -31.00
N PRO A 170 45.04 35.44 -31.47
CA PRO A 170 45.44 34.12 -31.02
C PRO A 170 46.51 34.20 -29.92
N ALA A 171 46.15 33.84 -28.69
CA ALA A 171 47.12 33.59 -27.63
C ALA A 171 47.26 32.07 -27.37
N GLN A 172 48.45 31.56 -27.64
CA GLN A 172 48.90 30.22 -27.22
C GLN A 172 48.84 30.11 -25.68
N ALA A 173 48.20 29.08 -25.13
CA ALA A 173 48.42 28.67 -23.74
C ALA A 173 48.01 27.20 -23.47
N VAL A 174 49.03 26.37 -23.26
CA VAL A 174 49.20 25.26 -22.30
C VAL A 174 47.95 24.53 -21.74
N PRO A 175 47.90 23.18 -21.73
CA PRO A 175 46.81 22.43 -21.12
C PRO A 175 46.87 22.50 -19.59
N ALA A 176 46.04 23.37 -19.00
CA ALA A 176 45.80 23.38 -17.56
C ALA A 176 44.79 22.28 -17.20
N LYS A 177 45.25 21.37 -16.35
CA LYS A 177 44.50 20.28 -15.70
C LYS A 177 43.39 20.91 -14.83
N VAL A 178 42.14 20.79 -15.27
CA VAL A 178 40.96 21.28 -14.52
C VAL A 178 40.55 20.24 -13.49
N GLU A 179 40.90 20.47 -12.23
CA GLU A 179 40.22 19.85 -11.09
C GLU A 179 38.76 20.33 -11.03
N PRO A 180 37.79 19.46 -10.70
CA PRO A 180 36.41 19.88 -10.50
C PRO A 180 36.33 20.77 -9.26
N GLY A 181 36.21 22.07 -9.49
CA GLY A 181 35.94 23.06 -8.46
C GLY A 181 34.68 22.69 -7.68
N GLN A 182 34.85 22.44 -6.39
CA GLN A 182 33.76 22.35 -5.44
C GLN A 182 33.01 23.68 -5.46
N ALA A 183 31.81 23.68 -6.04
CA ALA A 183 30.86 24.77 -5.91
C ALA A 183 30.41 24.84 -4.44
N VAL A 184 31.05 25.70 -3.67
CA VAL A 184 30.59 26.09 -2.33
C VAL A 184 29.28 26.86 -2.53
N PRO A 185 28.13 26.37 -2.03
CA PRO A 185 26.89 27.11 -2.14
C PRO A 185 27.02 28.40 -1.32
N ALA A 186 26.85 29.54 -1.99
CA ALA A 186 26.74 30.84 -1.36
C ALA A 186 25.59 30.78 -0.35
N LYS A 187 25.97 30.87 0.93
CA LYS A 187 25.08 30.88 2.07
C LYS A 187 24.35 32.22 2.08
N VAL A 188 23.22 32.29 1.39
CA VAL A 188 22.28 33.41 1.50
C VAL A 188 21.70 33.35 2.91
N GLU A 189 22.13 34.27 3.78
CA GLU A 189 21.52 34.47 5.09
C GLU A 189 20.06 34.91 4.89
N PRO A 190 19.08 34.14 5.38
CA PRO A 190 17.71 34.62 5.41
C PRO A 190 17.61 35.73 6.47
N ALA A 191 17.15 36.90 6.05
CA ALA A 191 16.79 37.99 6.93
C ALA A 191 15.87 37.45 8.05
N GLN A 192 16.37 37.51 9.28
CA GLN A 192 15.63 37.08 10.46
C GLN A 192 14.46 38.03 10.70
N ALA A 193 13.29 37.67 10.20
CA ALA A 193 12.03 38.23 10.67
C ALA A 193 11.82 37.74 12.11
N VAL A 194 12.03 38.64 13.09
CA VAL A 194 11.76 38.40 14.51
C VAL A 194 10.26 38.10 14.66
N PRO A 195 9.85 36.87 15.00
CA PRO A 195 8.45 36.60 15.24
C PRO A 195 8.09 37.20 16.59
N ALA A 196 7.12 38.12 16.59
CA ALA A 196 6.48 38.61 17.80
C ALA A 196 6.06 37.41 18.68
N LYS A 197 6.68 37.33 19.85
CA LYS A 197 6.49 36.28 20.86
C LYS A 197 5.11 36.45 21.48
N VAL A 198 4.08 35.98 20.81
CA VAL A 198 2.73 35.83 21.37
C VAL A 198 2.74 34.58 22.25
N GLU A 199 2.72 34.77 23.57
CA GLU A 199 2.63 33.67 24.54
C GLU A 199 1.37 32.81 24.31
N PRO A 200 1.49 31.52 23.96
CA PRO A 200 0.37 30.60 23.92
C PRO A 200 0.32 29.80 25.22
N ALA A 201 0.46 30.45 26.37
CA ALA A 201 0.58 29.73 27.65
C ALA A 201 -0.74 29.04 28.07
N ARG A 202 -1.91 29.50 27.60
CA ARG A 202 -3.22 28.99 28.04
C ARG A 202 -3.78 27.83 27.21
N ALA A 203 -3.44 27.72 25.92
CA ALA A 203 -4.00 26.68 25.04
C ALA A 203 -3.35 25.28 25.22
N GLY A 204 -2.10 25.22 25.71
CA GLY A 204 -1.38 23.96 25.88
C GLY A 204 -1.86 23.11 27.06
N ALA A 205 -2.24 23.76 28.17
CA ALA A 205 -2.67 23.08 29.40
C ALA A 205 -4.00 22.33 29.21
N GLU A 206 -4.93 22.92 28.45
CA GLU A 206 -6.24 22.32 28.21
C GLU A 206 -6.16 21.11 27.26
N ARG A 207 -5.29 21.18 26.24
CA ARG A 207 -5.00 20.04 25.36
C ARG A 207 -4.40 18.86 26.12
N ARG A 208 -3.44 19.10 27.03
CA ARG A 208 -2.88 18.05 27.90
C ARG A 208 -3.94 17.37 28.76
N ARG A 209 -4.82 18.14 29.42
CA ARG A 209 -5.92 17.58 30.22
C ARG A 209 -6.89 16.75 29.39
N HIS A 210 -7.20 17.18 28.17
CA HIS A 210 -8.09 16.44 27.29
C HIS A 210 -7.46 15.13 26.77
N ASP A 211 -6.16 15.12 26.47
CA ASP A 211 -5.45 13.91 26.06
C ASP A 211 -5.28 12.90 27.20
N GLU A 212 -5.03 13.37 28.42
CA GLU A 212 -5.02 12.52 29.62
C GLU A 212 -6.39 11.88 29.90
N ARG A 213 -7.47 12.66 29.80
CA ARG A 213 -8.84 12.14 29.93
C ARG A 213 -9.14 11.09 28.88
N ARG A 214 -8.72 11.30 27.62
CA ARG A 214 -8.84 10.30 26.55
C ARG A 214 -8.00 9.06 26.81
N GLY A 215 -6.78 9.22 27.33
CA GLY A 215 -5.90 8.11 27.72
C GLY A 215 -6.51 7.26 28.83
N ALA A 216 -7.04 7.88 29.88
CA ALA A 216 -7.71 7.20 30.98
C ALA A 216 -8.95 6.43 30.52
N ALA A 217 -9.79 7.03 29.66
CA ALA A 217 -10.95 6.35 29.10
C ALA A 217 -10.57 5.11 28.27
N ARG A 218 -9.50 5.20 27.46
CA ARG A 218 -8.99 4.06 26.69
C ARG A 218 -8.45 2.95 27.60
N ARG A 219 -7.73 3.29 28.68
CA ARG A 219 -7.24 2.31 29.67
C ARG A 219 -8.39 1.60 30.37
N ARG A 220 -9.44 2.32 30.79
CA ARG A 220 -10.65 1.74 31.39
C ARG A 220 -11.38 0.80 30.42
N ALA A 221 -11.49 1.17 29.14
CA ALA A 221 -12.11 0.35 28.12
C ALA A 221 -11.34 -0.96 27.86
N ARG A 222 -10.00 -0.91 27.82
CA ARG A 222 -9.14 -2.11 27.71
C ARG A 222 -9.32 -3.03 28.92
N ALA A 223 -9.26 -2.48 30.14
CA ALA A 223 -9.47 -3.25 31.36
C ALA A 223 -10.85 -3.96 31.41
N ARG A 224 -11.91 -3.31 30.90
CA ARG A 224 -13.24 -3.94 30.78
C ARG A 224 -13.24 -5.12 29.81
N ARG A 225 -12.58 -5.00 28.65
CA ARG A 225 -12.46 -6.09 27.67
C ARG A 225 -11.68 -7.28 28.23
N ASP A 226 -10.61 -7.00 28.97
CA ASP A 226 -9.80 -8.06 29.59
C ASP A 226 -10.57 -8.81 30.68
N ARG A 227 -11.35 -8.10 31.50
CA ARG A 227 -12.25 -8.73 32.48
C ARG A 227 -13.30 -9.63 31.79
N ALA A 228 -13.89 -9.18 30.68
CA ALA A 228 -14.84 -9.98 29.91
C ALA A 228 -14.18 -11.21 29.27
N ARG A 229 -12.94 -11.10 28.77
CA ARG A 229 -12.18 -12.23 28.22
C ARG A 229 -11.85 -13.26 29.30
N ARG A 230 -11.40 -12.83 30.49
CA ARG A 230 -11.15 -13.73 31.63
C ARG A 230 -12.41 -14.47 32.08
N ARG A 231 -13.58 -13.83 32.07
CA ARG A 231 -14.86 -14.50 32.38
C ARG A 231 -15.20 -15.60 31.38
N ARG A 232 -15.00 -15.37 30.07
CA ARG A 232 -15.22 -16.40 29.05
C ARG A 232 -14.25 -17.58 29.17
N ILE A 233 -12.98 -17.31 29.48
CA ILE A 233 -11.98 -18.36 29.71
C ILE A 233 -12.34 -19.18 30.95
N ARG A 234 -12.71 -18.54 32.06
CA ARG A 234 -13.17 -19.24 33.28
C ARG A 234 -14.41 -20.10 33.04
N ARG A 235 -15.40 -19.60 32.28
CA ARG A 235 -16.58 -20.40 31.91
C ARG A 235 -16.23 -21.63 31.08
N ARG A 236 -15.31 -21.49 30.12
CA ARG A 236 -14.83 -22.63 29.32
C ARG A 236 -14.08 -23.66 30.15
N TRP A 237 -13.21 -23.20 31.05
CA TRP A 237 -12.52 -24.09 31.98
C TRP A 237 -13.50 -24.81 32.90
N TRP A 238 -14.47 -24.09 33.47
CA TRP A 238 -15.50 -24.68 34.32
C TRP A 238 -16.28 -25.78 33.58
N LEU A 239 -16.80 -25.49 32.38
CA LEU A 239 -17.49 -26.48 31.55
C LEU A 239 -16.61 -27.70 31.22
N ALA A 240 -15.33 -27.48 30.89
CA ALA A 240 -14.40 -28.57 30.61
C ALA A 240 -14.18 -29.47 31.84
N THR A 241 -14.02 -28.87 33.03
CA THR A 241 -13.96 -29.64 34.29
C THR A 241 -15.26 -30.39 34.57
N THR A 242 -16.44 -29.79 34.35
CA THR A 242 -17.72 -30.48 34.57
C THR A 242 -17.90 -31.67 33.63
N VAL A 243 -17.54 -31.51 32.34
CA VAL A 243 -17.60 -32.59 31.35
C VAL A 243 -16.61 -33.70 31.69
N LEU A 244 -15.39 -33.36 32.10
CA LEU A 244 -14.40 -34.36 32.52
C LEU A 244 -14.89 -35.17 33.72
N LEU A 245 -15.46 -34.50 34.73
CA LEU A 245 -16.00 -35.15 35.94
C LEU A 245 -17.17 -36.08 35.60
N LEU A 246 -18.07 -35.66 34.70
CA LEU A 246 -19.17 -36.48 34.19
C LEU A 246 -18.64 -37.73 33.46
N LEU A 247 -17.62 -37.59 32.61
CA LEU A 247 -17.00 -38.72 31.90
C LEU A 247 -16.36 -39.72 32.87
N VAL A 248 -15.71 -39.25 33.94
CA VAL A 248 -15.15 -40.12 34.99
C VAL A 248 -16.25 -40.90 35.70
N VAL A 249 -17.37 -40.25 36.05
CA VAL A 249 -18.53 -40.94 36.67
C VAL A 249 -19.11 -42.00 35.75
N ILE A 250 -19.27 -41.69 34.45
CA ILE A 250 -19.75 -42.67 33.46
C ILE A 250 -18.79 -43.86 33.37
N ALA A 251 -17.48 -43.61 33.33
CA ALA A 251 -16.48 -44.68 33.28
C ALA A 251 -16.52 -45.59 34.51
N LEU A 252 -16.71 -45.02 35.71
CA LEU A 252 -16.86 -45.79 36.94
C LEU A 252 -18.13 -46.65 36.95
N LEU A 253 -19.25 -46.13 36.43
CA LEU A 253 -20.51 -46.86 36.30
C LEU A 253 -20.46 -47.99 35.25
N THR A 254 -19.55 -47.92 34.28
CA THR A 254 -19.39 -48.98 33.28
C THR A 254 -18.46 -50.11 33.71
N VAL A 255 -17.66 -49.90 34.75
CA VAL A 255 -16.64 -50.87 35.21
C VAL A 255 -17.05 -51.62 36.48
N GLY A 256 -17.97 -51.05 37.28
CA GLY A 256 -18.53 -51.69 38.48
C GLY A 256 -19.82 -52.45 38.17
#